data_AF-K1ZYI9-F1
#
_entry.id   AF-K1ZYI9-F1
#
_cell.length_a   1.000
_cell.length_b   1.000
_cell.length_c   1.000
_cell.angle_alpha   90.00
_cell.angle_beta   90.00
_cell.angle_gamma   90.00
#
_symmetry.space_group_name_H-M   'P 1'
#
loop_
_entity.id
_entity.type
_entity.pdbx_description
1 polymer ?
#
loop_
_entity_poly.entity_id
_entity_poly.type
_entity_poly.pdbx_seq_one_letter_code
_entity_poly.pdbx_strand_id
1 'polypeptide(L)'
;MKLFIVHAGYYDGEIGIYELHTNFLVAAANVSNVKKIMEEKEIFRKKNMHIDAVQEIEVVDGYKVMLVEDQVGVTKLNNYDYTQIKQLA
;
A
#
# COMPACT_ATOMS: atom_id res chain seq x y z
N MET A 1 -0.47 15.79 -0.13
CA MET A 1 -0.88 14.41 0.19
C MET A 1 0.13 13.80 1.15
N LYS A 2 -0.30 12.89 2.01
CA LYS A 2 0.54 12.09 2.92
C LYS A 2 0.56 10.64 2.42
N LEU A 3 1.68 9.95 2.66
CA LEU A 3 1.82 8.53 2.33
C LEU A 3 1.37 7.68 3.52
N PHE A 4 0.49 6.73 3.27
CA PHE A 4 0.07 5.74 4.26
C PHE A 4 0.35 4.33 3.74
N ILE A 5 0.75 3.45 4.66
CA ILE A 5 0.67 1.99 4.49
C ILE A 5 -0.57 1.50 5.21
N VAL A 6 -1.44 0.79 4.50
CA VAL A 6 -2.60 0.09 5.09
C VAL A 6 -2.31 -1.39 5.09
N HIS A 7 -2.16 -1.95 6.28
CA HIS A 7 -2.07 -3.39 6.49
C HIS A 7 -3.47 -3.99 6.49
N ALA A 8 -3.69 -5.02 5.66
CA ALA A 8 -4.99 -5.62 5.48
C ALA A 8 -4.93 -7.14 5.45
N GLY A 9 -5.77 -7.76 6.27
CA GLY A 9 -6.05 -9.19 6.31
C GLY A 9 -7.21 -9.59 5.38
N TYR A 10 -7.13 -10.82 4.85
CA TYR A 10 -8.23 -11.47 4.13
C TYR A 10 -8.02 -12.98 4.01
N TYR A 11 -9.10 -13.69 3.71
CA TYR A 11 -9.07 -15.11 3.40
C TYR A 11 -9.22 -15.35 1.90
N ASP A 12 -8.45 -16.30 1.39
CA ASP A 12 -8.53 -16.74 0.00
C ASP A 12 -8.47 -18.27 -0.08
N GLY A 13 -9.63 -18.89 -0.30
CA GLY A 13 -9.76 -20.35 -0.33
C GLY A 13 -9.02 -21.03 -1.48
N GLU A 14 -8.60 -20.29 -2.51
CA GLU A 14 -7.76 -20.83 -3.58
C GLU A 14 -6.28 -20.89 -3.18
N ILE A 15 -5.86 -20.06 -2.21
CA ILE A 15 -4.47 -19.96 -1.75
C ILE A 15 -4.23 -20.83 -0.53
N GLY A 16 -5.16 -20.83 0.44
CA GLY A 16 -4.99 -21.62 1.65
C GLY A 16 -6.06 -21.41 2.72
N ILE A 17 -5.85 -22.06 3.86
CA ILE A 17 -6.80 -22.06 4.99
C ILE A 17 -6.50 -20.98 6.03
N TYR A 18 -5.33 -20.33 5.94
CA TYR A 18 -4.91 -19.30 6.86
C TYR A 18 -5.17 -17.91 6.29
N GLU A 19 -5.29 -16.94 7.20
CA GLU A 19 -5.45 -15.54 6.86
C GLU A 19 -4.19 -15.00 6.17
N LEU A 20 -4.39 -14.37 5.02
CA LEU A 20 -3.37 -13.71 4.25
C LEU A 20 -3.34 -12.23 4.62
N HIS A 21 -2.14 -11.67 4.59
CA HIS A 21 -1.94 -10.25 4.88
C HIS A 21 -1.22 -9.57 3.72
N THR A 22 -1.61 -8.34 3.43
CA THR A 22 -1.00 -7.51 2.40
C THR A 22 -0.93 -6.06 2.83
N ASN A 23 -0.19 -5.26 2.08
CA ASN A 23 0.00 -3.84 2.33
C ASN A 23 -0.42 -3.03 1.10
N PHE A 24 -1.23 -2.00 1.34
CA PHE A 24 -1.58 -1.01 0.32
C PHE A 24 -0.83 0.30 0.58
N LEU A 25 -0.25 0.86 -0.48
CA LEU A 25 0.22 2.25 -0.46
C LEU A 25 -0.96 3.16 -0.82
N VAL A 26 -1.25 4.12 0.06
CA VAL A 26 -2.37 5.04 -0.10
C VAL A 26 -1.88 6.46 0.06
N ALA A 27 -2.10 7.28 -0.96
CA ALA A 27 -1.96 8.73 -0.88
C ALA A 27 -3.29 9.34 -0.40
N ALA A 28 -3.28 10.02 0.74
CA ALA A 28 -4.48 10.66 1.28
C ALA A 28 -4.17 11.98 1.98
N ALA A 29 -5.18 12.83 2.17
CA ALA A 29 -5.02 14.09 2.89
C ALA A 29 -4.80 13.87 4.41
N ASN A 30 -5.44 12.84 4.97
CA ASN A 30 -5.38 12.46 6.37
C ASN A 30 -5.86 11.00 6.54
N VAL A 31 -5.77 10.48 7.76
CA VAL A 31 -6.15 9.09 8.09
C VAL A 31 -7.63 8.78 7.86
N SER A 32 -8.55 9.74 8.04
CA SER A 32 -9.99 9.47 7.83
C SER A 32 -10.34 9.25 6.36
N ASN A 33 -9.59 9.89 5.44
CA ASN A 33 -9.72 9.65 4.01
C ASN A 33 -9.21 8.26 3.58
N VAL A 34 -8.26 7.66 4.32
CA VAL A 34 -7.68 6.35 3.98
C VAL A 34 -8.75 5.26 3.94
N LYS A 35 -9.59 5.18 4.97
CA LYS A 35 -10.66 4.16 5.06
C LYS A 35 -11.59 4.22 3.84
N LYS A 36 -12.05 5.43 3.48
CA LYS A 36 -12.92 5.62 2.31
C LYS A 36 -12.26 5.15 1.01
N ILE A 37 -10.99 5.52 0.79
CA ILE A 37 -10.24 5.10 -0.39
C ILE A 37 -10.12 3.57 -0.46
N MET A 38 -9.87 2.92 0.68
CA MET A 38 -9.75 1.46 0.75
C MET A 38 -11.07 0.76 0.44
N GLU A 39 -12.18 1.21 1.01
CA GLU A 39 -13.52 0.67 0.76
C GLU A 39 -13.96 0.83 -0.72
N GLU A 40 -13.45 1.84 -1.41
CA GLU A 40 -13.71 2.04 -2.84
C GLU A 40 -12.87 1.11 -3.75
N LYS A 41 -11.79 0.50 -3.26
CA LYS A 41 -10.98 -0.43 -4.06
C LYS A 41 -11.75 -1.71 -4.35
N GLU A 42 -11.76 -2.10 -5.62
CA GLU A 42 -12.49 -3.29 -6.07
C GLU A 42 -11.96 -4.57 -5.42
N ILE A 43 -10.64 -4.75 -5.36
CA ILE A 43 -10.01 -5.93 -4.74
C ILE A 43 -10.34 -6.04 -3.24
N PHE A 44 -10.38 -4.91 -2.54
CA PHE A 44 -10.68 -4.85 -1.12
C PHE A 44 -12.09 -5.37 -0.83
N ARG A 45 -13.06 -4.94 -1.64
CA ARG A 45 -14.45 -5.42 -1.59
C ARG A 45 -14.56 -6.88 -2.03
N LYS A 46 -13.99 -7.24 -3.17
CA LYS A 46 -14.12 -8.60 -3.74
C LYS A 46 -13.53 -9.69 -2.84
N LYS A 47 -12.44 -9.40 -2.14
CA LYS A 47 -11.78 -10.34 -1.24
C LYS A 47 -12.24 -10.21 0.23
N ASN A 48 -13.25 -9.38 0.50
CA ASN A 48 -13.75 -9.12 1.86
C ASN A 48 -12.61 -8.78 2.85
N MET A 49 -11.68 -7.92 2.41
CA MET A 49 -10.55 -7.49 3.22
C MET A 49 -11.00 -6.63 4.40
N HIS A 50 -10.22 -6.64 5.47
CA HIS A 50 -10.34 -5.72 6.59
C HIS A 50 -9.02 -4.99 6.83
N ILE A 51 -9.08 -3.85 7.53
CA ILE A 51 -7.89 -3.06 7.87
C ILE A 51 -7.47 -3.45 9.28
N ASP A 52 -6.25 -3.97 9.43
CA ASP A 52 -5.66 -4.30 10.73
C ASP A 52 -4.90 -3.11 11.32
N ALA A 53 -4.18 -2.40 10.46
CA ALA A 53 -3.39 -1.24 10.87
C ALA A 53 -3.23 -0.23 9.74
N VAL A 54 -3.04 1.04 10.12
CA VAL A 54 -2.69 2.13 9.20
C VAL A 54 -1.50 2.87 9.78
N GLN A 55 -0.48 3.09 8.95
CA GLN A 55 0.72 3.82 9.32
C GLN A 55 0.95 4.98 8.36
N GLU A 56 1.14 6.19 8.87
CA GLU A 56 1.61 7.34 8.08
C GLU A 56 3.15 7.30 7.99
N ILE A 57 3.71 7.49 6.79
CA ILE A 57 5.15 7.65 6.58
C ILE A 57 5.43 9.12 6.29
N GLU A 58 5.95 9.82 7.30
CA GLU A 58 6.34 11.23 7.16
C GLU A 58 7.83 11.39 6.84
N VAL A 59 8.69 10.59 7.47
CA VAL A 59 10.16 10.65 7.35
C VAL A 59 10.73 9.23 7.30
N VAL A 60 11.72 9.00 6.43
CA VAL A 60 12.51 7.77 6.34
C VAL A 60 13.99 8.15 6.37
N ASP A 61 14.75 7.63 7.33
CA ASP A 61 16.20 7.90 7.49
C ASP A 61 16.58 9.39 7.45
N GLY A 62 15.73 10.26 8.01
CA GLY A 62 15.92 11.72 8.01
C GLY A 62 15.41 12.44 6.76
N TYR A 63 14.93 11.71 5.75
CA TYR A 63 14.37 12.27 4.53
C TYR A 63 12.85 12.40 4.62
N LYS A 64 12.36 13.62 4.40
CA LYS A 64 10.92 13.89 4.34
C LYS A 64 10.29 13.27 3.10
N VAL A 65 9.21 12.52 3.28
CA VAL A 65 8.41 12.01 2.18
C VAL A 65 7.51 13.12 1.65
N MET A 66 7.62 13.41 0.35
CA MET A 66 6.77 14.39 -0.34
C MET A 66 6.09 13.72 -1.53
N LEU A 67 4.76 13.72 -1.52
CA LEU A 67 3.96 13.27 -2.65
C LEU A 67 3.60 14.45 -3.53
N VAL A 68 4.05 14.40 -4.79
CA VAL A 68 3.74 15.36 -5.83
C VAL A 68 2.72 14.72 -6.77
N GLU A 69 1.77 15.52 -7.25
CA GLU A 69 0.73 15.04 -8.18
C GLU A 69 1.34 14.60 -9.52
N ASP A 70 0.82 13.49 -10.04
CA ASP A 70 1.10 12.92 -11.36
C ASP A 70 -0.26 12.42 -11.90
N GLN A 71 -0.26 11.50 -12.87
CA GLN A 71 -1.46 10.89 -13.40
C GLN A 71 -2.32 10.25 -12.30
N VAL A 72 -3.55 10.74 -12.17
CA VAL A 72 -4.53 10.29 -11.18
C VAL A 72 -4.76 8.78 -11.29
N GLY A 73 -4.73 8.09 -10.14
CA GLY A 73 -5.07 6.68 -10.02
C GLY A 73 -3.99 5.70 -10.50
N VAL A 74 -2.82 6.19 -10.92
CA VAL A 74 -1.71 5.34 -11.37
C VAL A 74 -0.65 5.23 -10.29
N THR A 75 -0.20 4.00 -10.03
CA THR A 75 1.01 3.73 -9.25
C THR A 75 2.10 3.27 -10.20
N LYS A 76 3.13 4.09 -10.40
CA LYS A 76 4.32 3.74 -11.19
C LYS A 76 5.39 3.19 -10.25
N LEU A 77 5.96 2.04 -10.58
CA LEU A 77 7.00 1.37 -9.79
C LEU A 77 8.22 1.12 -10.67
N ASN A 78 9.40 1.52 -10.19
CA ASN A 78 10.67 1.11 -10.79
C ASN A 78 11.15 -0.11 -10.02
N ASN A 79 10.92 -1.30 -10.57
CA ASN A 79 11.33 -2.55 -9.96
C ASN A 79 12.74 -2.91 -10.41
N TYR A 80 13.57 -3.29 -9.45
CA TYR A 80 14.91 -3.82 -9.70
C TYR A 80 14.93 -5.26 -9.22
N ASP A 81 15.35 -6.19 -10.08
CA ASP A 81 15.43 -7.60 -9.72
C ASP A 81 16.71 -7.92 -8.92
N TYR A 82 16.73 -9.13 -8.34
CA TYR A 82 17.86 -9.59 -7.53
C TYR A 82 19.19 -9.59 -8.29
N THR A 83 19.18 -9.92 -9.57
CA THR A 83 20.38 -9.97 -10.40
C THR A 83 20.94 -8.57 -10.60
N GLN A 84 20.07 -7.61 -10.93
CA GLN A 84 20.42 -6.20 -11.09
C GLN A 84 21.02 -5.65 -9.80
N ILE A 85 20.38 -5.89 -8.65
CA ILE A 85 20.87 -5.42 -7.36
C ILE A 85 22.22 -6.04 -7.00
N LYS A 86 22.41 -7.35 -7.20
CA LYS A 86 23.68 -8.03 -6.90
C LYS A 86 24.86 -7.48 -7.72
N GLN A 87 24.59 -6.90 -8.89
CA GLN A 87 25.61 -6.29 -9.74
C GLN A 87 25.91 -4.83 -9.39
N LEU A 88 25.08 -4.19 -8.55
CA LEU A 88 25.38 -2.88 -7.97
C LEU A 88 26.40 -3.07 -6.85
N ALA A 89 27.54 -2.39 -6.98
CA ALA A 89 28.71 -2.54 -6.11
C ALA A 89 28.49 -2.01 -4.68
#